data_AF-A0A852CGD6-F1
#
_entry.id   AF-A0A852CGD6-F1
#
_cell.length_a   1.000
_cell.length_b   1.000
_cell.length_c   1.000
_cell.angle_alpha   90.00
_cell.angle_beta   90.00
_cell.angle_gamma   90.00
#
_symmetry.space_group_name_H-M   'P 1'
#
loop_
_entity.id
_entity.type
_entity.pdbx_description
1 polymer ?
#
loop_
_entity_poly.entity_id
_entity_poly.type
_entity_poly.pdbx_seq_one_letter_code
_entity_poly.pdbx_strand_id
1 'polypeptide(L)'
;RCAGRVELWHAGRWGSVCDDEWGLRDAGVVCRQLGCGHALAAPAGAWFGEGTGPIWLNGLRCRGAEPRLALCPHRGWRPHVCAHEEDASAVLGCPSPSPLVSLTSASLPGVATLRLVGGTGRCAGRLELLHDGHWGTVCDDLWGLQDAEVVCRQLGCG
;
A
#
# COMPACT_ATOMS: atom_id res chain seq x y z
N ARG A 1 10.61 -1.38 3.33
CA ARG A 1 9.46 -1.23 4.25
C ARG A 1 8.91 0.19 4.10
N CYS A 2 7.77 0.37 3.43
CA CYS A 2 7.12 1.68 3.29
C CYS A 2 5.59 1.52 3.40
N ALA A 3 5.11 1.13 4.57
CA ALA A 3 3.68 1.01 4.83
C ALA A 3 3.39 1.57 6.22
N GLY A 4 2.30 2.31 6.35
CA GLY A 4 1.89 2.89 7.62
C GLY A 4 0.86 4.00 7.49
N ARG A 5 0.46 4.53 8.64
CA ARG A 5 -0.36 5.73 8.75
C ARG A 5 0.41 6.93 8.20
N VAL A 6 -0.29 7.79 7.46
CA VAL A 6 0.30 9.00 6.90
C VAL A 6 0.20 10.14 7.92
N GLU A 7 1.35 10.66 8.35
CA GLU A 7 1.43 11.81 9.23
C GLU A 7 2.21 12.94 8.56
N LEU A 8 1.79 14.19 8.80
CA LEU A 8 2.38 15.39 8.23
C LEU A 8 2.86 16.32 9.34
N TRP A 9 4.01 16.95 9.12
CA TRP A 9 4.55 17.98 10.01
C TRP A 9 4.09 19.36 9.56
N HIS A 10 3.30 20.04 10.40
CA HIS A 10 2.83 21.40 10.16
C HIS A 10 2.75 22.19 11.46
N ALA A 11 3.05 23.49 11.42
CA ALA A 11 2.98 24.38 12.59
C ALA A 11 3.65 23.85 13.88
N GLY A 12 4.77 23.13 13.73
CA GLY A 12 5.57 22.64 14.86
C GLY A 12 5.07 21.38 15.55
N ARG A 13 4.11 20.64 14.97
CA ARG A 13 3.63 19.35 15.50
C ARG A 13 3.25 18.37 14.40
N TRP A 14 3.34 17.08 14.71
CA TRP A 14 2.82 16.01 13.87
C TRP A 14 1.29 15.96 13.94
N GLY A 15 0.68 15.53 12.85
CA GLY A 15 -0.75 15.25 12.78
C GLY A 15 -1.08 14.33 11.63
N SER A 16 -2.22 13.66 11.72
CA SER A 16 -2.68 12.68 10.75
C SER A 16 -3.37 13.34 9.55
N VAL A 17 -3.72 12.50 8.58
CA VAL A 17 -4.46 12.86 7.37
C VAL A 17 -5.76 12.08 7.38
N CYS A 18 -6.90 12.71 7.09
CA CYS A 18 -8.19 12.04 7.03
C CYS A 18 -8.32 11.23 5.72
N ASP A 19 -9.00 10.09 5.80
CA ASP A 19 -9.26 9.16 4.70
C ASP A 19 -10.42 9.59 3.78
N ASP A 20 -11.11 10.67 4.12
CA ASP A 20 -12.07 11.34 3.25
C ASP A 20 -11.45 11.64 1.88
N GLU A 21 -11.98 10.94 0.86
CA GLU A 21 -11.51 11.01 -0.53
C GLU A 21 -10.07 10.52 -0.76
N TRP A 22 -9.49 9.83 0.22
CA TRP A 22 -8.16 9.24 0.13
C TRP A 22 -8.10 8.12 -0.90
N GLY A 23 -7.22 8.28 -1.89
CA GLY A 23 -7.06 7.32 -2.96
C GLY A 23 -5.61 7.03 -3.34
N LEU A 24 -5.45 6.13 -4.32
CA LEU A 24 -4.15 5.72 -4.85
C LEU A 24 -3.29 6.88 -5.37
N ARG A 25 -3.92 7.97 -5.83
CA ARG A 25 -3.19 9.16 -6.30
C ARG A 25 -2.55 9.92 -5.14
N ASP A 26 -3.27 10.05 -4.03
CA ASP A 26 -2.78 10.71 -2.82
C ASP A 26 -1.69 9.90 -2.16
N ALA A 27 -1.93 8.59 -1.99
CA ALA A 27 -0.90 7.65 -1.56
C ALA A 27 0.31 7.72 -2.50
N GLY A 28 0.12 7.74 -3.82
CA GLY A 28 1.21 7.84 -4.80
C GLY A 28 2.10 9.08 -4.60
N VAL A 29 1.53 10.22 -4.22
CA VAL A 29 2.29 11.43 -3.88
C VAL A 29 3.12 11.23 -2.61
N VAL A 30 2.56 10.64 -1.55
CA VAL A 30 3.30 10.31 -0.31
C VAL A 30 4.46 9.38 -0.59
N CYS A 31 4.19 8.32 -1.35
CA CYS A 31 5.14 7.29 -1.70
C CYS A 31 6.33 7.84 -2.47
N ARG A 32 6.07 8.72 -3.43
CA ARG A 32 7.11 9.43 -4.17
C ARG A 32 7.86 10.41 -3.28
N GLN A 33 7.16 11.15 -2.42
CA GLN A 33 7.76 12.11 -1.49
C GLN A 33 8.72 11.42 -0.50
N LEU A 34 8.42 10.20 -0.06
CA LEU A 34 9.25 9.38 0.82
C LEU A 34 10.34 8.57 0.07
N GLY A 35 10.41 8.67 -1.26
CA GLY A 35 11.38 7.92 -2.06
C GLY A 35 11.09 6.41 -2.15
N CYS A 36 9.86 6.00 -1.89
CA CYS A 36 9.47 4.61 -1.80
C CYS A 36 8.79 4.03 -3.06
N GLY A 37 8.80 4.75 -4.18
CA GLY A 37 8.21 4.26 -5.43
C GLY A 37 6.72 4.59 -5.59
N HIS A 38 5.92 3.62 -6.03
CA HIS A 38 4.52 3.81 -6.41
C HIS A 38 3.57 3.14 -5.42
N ALA A 39 2.47 3.81 -5.07
CA ALA A 39 1.49 3.25 -4.14
C ALA A 39 0.82 2.00 -4.71
N LEU A 40 0.73 0.94 -3.89
CA LEU A 40 -0.03 -0.27 -4.21
C LEU A 40 -1.44 -0.20 -3.64
N ALA A 41 -1.61 0.42 -2.48
CA ALA A 41 -2.91 0.62 -1.86
C ALA A 41 -2.95 1.91 -1.04
N ALA A 42 -4.16 2.41 -0.86
CA ALA A 42 -4.51 3.58 -0.06
C ALA A 42 -5.56 3.16 0.98
N PRO A 43 -5.21 2.33 1.98
CA PRO A 43 -6.16 1.91 3.00
C PRO A 43 -6.68 3.09 3.82
N ALA A 44 -7.96 3.02 4.15
CA ALA A 44 -8.72 3.96 4.98
C ALA A 44 -9.02 3.34 6.36
N GLY A 45 -9.69 4.06 7.24
CA GLY A 45 -10.24 3.56 8.50
C GLY A 45 -9.19 3.23 9.55
N ALA A 46 -8.13 4.05 9.66
CA ALA A 46 -7.04 3.83 10.62
C ALA A 46 -6.42 2.42 10.56
N TRP A 47 -6.26 1.87 9.35
CA TRP A 47 -5.78 0.50 9.12
C TRP A 47 -4.48 0.15 9.85
N PHE A 48 -3.56 1.11 10.01
CA PHE A 48 -2.31 0.94 10.77
C PHE A 48 -2.37 1.50 12.19
N GLY A 49 -3.58 1.59 12.74
CA GLY A 49 -3.89 2.20 14.01
C GLY A 49 -4.13 3.70 13.91
N GLU A 50 -4.90 4.20 14.88
CA GLU A 50 -5.26 5.59 15.04
C GLU A 50 -4.04 6.46 15.37
N GLY A 51 -4.05 7.67 14.85
CA GLY A 51 -3.14 8.73 15.23
C GLY A 51 -3.54 9.39 16.55
N THR A 52 -2.74 10.35 16.98
CA THR A 52 -3.07 11.22 18.11
C THR A 52 -2.73 12.66 17.76
N GLY A 53 -3.51 13.61 18.25
CA GLY A 53 -3.25 15.03 18.04
C GLY A 53 -4.12 15.64 16.95
N PRO A 54 -3.58 16.54 16.09
CA PRO A 54 -4.39 17.21 15.08
C PRO A 54 -4.53 16.34 13.83
N ILE A 55 -5.65 16.51 13.13
CA ILE A 55 -5.81 16.03 11.75
C ILE A 55 -5.55 17.24 10.84
N TRP A 56 -4.48 17.18 10.05
CA TRP A 56 -4.00 18.34 9.29
C TRP A 56 -4.69 18.55 7.95
N LEU A 57 -5.07 17.46 7.28
CA LEU A 57 -5.60 17.48 5.93
C LEU A 57 -6.84 16.59 5.84
N ASN A 58 -7.87 17.07 5.13
CA ASN A 58 -9.09 16.35 4.77
C ASN A 58 -9.39 16.58 3.28
N GLY A 59 -9.94 15.55 2.62
CA GLY A 59 -10.50 15.70 1.27
C GLY A 59 -9.40 15.89 0.26
N LEU A 60 -8.33 15.09 0.38
CA LEU A 60 -7.21 15.14 -0.53
C LEU A 60 -7.64 14.66 -1.91
N ARG A 61 -7.34 15.46 -2.92
CA ARG A 61 -7.70 15.19 -4.32
C ARG A 61 -6.48 15.42 -5.20
N CYS A 62 -5.39 14.74 -4.90
CA CYS A 62 -4.17 14.82 -5.70
C CYS A 62 -4.45 14.41 -7.15
N ARG A 63 -3.88 15.16 -8.09
CA ARG A 63 -3.79 14.79 -9.50
C ARG A 63 -2.78 13.66 -9.72
N GLY A 64 -1.84 13.48 -8.78
CA GLY A 64 -0.78 12.48 -8.78
C GLY A 64 0.59 13.00 -9.24
N ALA A 65 0.64 14.26 -9.71
CA ALA A 65 1.86 14.91 -10.18
C ALA A 65 2.47 15.86 -9.14
N GLU A 66 1.76 16.14 -8.05
CA GLU A 66 2.15 17.08 -7.00
C GLU A 66 3.41 16.62 -6.25
N PRO A 67 4.43 17.48 -6.07
CA PRO A 67 5.69 17.07 -5.48
C PRO A 67 5.61 16.78 -3.98
N ARG A 68 4.57 17.27 -3.30
CA ARG A 68 4.31 17.05 -1.87
C ARG A 68 2.82 16.95 -1.60
N LEU A 69 2.43 16.16 -0.59
CA LEU A 69 1.03 15.98 -0.20
C LEU A 69 0.34 17.30 0.17
N ALA A 70 1.07 18.18 0.86
CA ALA A 70 0.63 19.52 1.26
C ALA A 70 0.27 20.47 0.09
N LEU A 71 0.61 20.11 -1.16
CA LEU A 71 0.32 20.91 -2.35
C LEU A 71 -0.85 20.35 -3.17
N CYS A 72 -1.40 19.21 -2.76
CA CYS A 72 -2.59 18.68 -3.39
C CYS A 72 -3.80 19.56 -3.09
N PRO A 73 -4.79 19.63 -4.00
CA PRO A 73 -6.09 20.20 -3.67
C PRO A 73 -6.66 19.48 -2.45
N HIS A 74 -7.01 20.24 -1.41
CA HIS A 74 -7.57 19.73 -0.17
C HIS A 74 -8.60 20.73 0.39
N ARG A 75 -9.51 20.28 1.25
CA ARG A 75 -10.61 21.12 1.78
C ARG A 75 -10.17 22.18 2.79
N GLY A 76 -8.95 22.08 3.29
CA GLY A 76 -8.31 23.10 4.14
C GLY A 76 -7.37 22.48 5.17
N TRP A 77 -6.63 23.32 5.89
CA TRP A 77 -5.72 22.94 6.99
C TRP A 77 -6.40 22.92 8.37
N ARG A 78 -7.72 23.07 8.40
CA ARG A 78 -8.50 23.17 9.63
C ARG A 78 -9.13 21.81 9.95
N PRO A 79 -9.34 21.49 11.23
CA PRO A 79 -10.05 20.30 11.63
C PRO A 79 -11.50 20.42 11.15
N HIS A 80 -11.82 19.75 10.05
CA HIS A 80 -13.17 19.35 9.73
C HIS A 80 -13.46 18.02 10.44
N VAL A 81 -14.73 17.60 10.45
CA VAL A 81 -15.28 16.48 11.24
C VAL A 81 -14.70 15.14 10.75
N CYS A 82 -13.43 14.89 11.03
CA CYS A 82 -12.85 13.56 10.98
C CYS A 82 -12.45 13.16 12.41
N ALA A 83 -12.69 11.89 12.75
CA ALA A 83 -12.14 11.24 13.92
C ALA A 83 -10.83 10.53 13.55
N HIS A 84 -10.03 10.14 14.55
CA HIS A 84 -8.82 9.35 14.28
C HIS A 84 -9.11 7.94 13.74
N GLU A 85 -10.35 7.44 13.93
CA GLU A 85 -10.87 6.25 13.25
C GLU A 85 -10.83 6.39 11.71
N GLU A 86 -10.79 7.61 11.19
CA GLU A 86 -10.76 7.95 9.77
C GLU A 86 -9.33 8.32 9.31
N ASP A 87 -8.28 7.89 10.02
CA ASP A 87 -6.90 8.21 9.63
C ASP A 87 -6.46 7.44 8.38
N ALA A 88 -6.02 8.18 7.36
CA ALA A 88 -5.52 7.68 6.10
C ALA A 88 -4.20 6.92 6.24
N SER A 89 -4.12 5.81 5.53
CA SER A 89 -2.95 4.94 5.52
C SER A 89 -2.45 4.70 4.10
N ALA A 90 -1.14 4.52 3.95
CA ALA A 90 -0.51 4.23 2.66
C ALA A 90 0.23 2.90 2.73
N VAL A 91 0.06 2.07 1.69
CA VAL A 91 0.82 0.84 1.51
C VAL A 91 1.49 0.85 0.14
N LEU A 92 2.79 0.58 0.15
CA LEU A 92 3.63 0.53 -1.03
C LEU A 92 4.01 -0.86 -1.47
N GLY A 93 4.38 -0.92 -2.74
CA GLY A 93 5.28 -1.89 -3.34
C GLY A 93 6.58 -1.18 -3.61
N CYS A 94 7.69 -1.84 -3.33
CA CYS A 94 9.02 -1.26 -3.42
C CYS A 94 9.30 -0.67 -4.82
N PRO A 95 10.13 0.39 -4.92
CA PRO A 95 10.66 0.80 -6.21
C PRO A 95 11.63 -0.30 -6.68
N SER A 96 11.34 -0.95 -7.81
CA SER A 96 12.32 -1.81 -8.44
C SER A 96 13.34 -0.94 -9.21
N PRO A 97 14.64 -0.99 -8.89
CA PRO A 97 15.66 -0.58 -9.83
C PRO A 97 15.86 -1.71 -10.87
N SER A 98 15.16 -1.58 -12.00
CA SER A 98 15.59 -2.06 -13.34
C SER A 98 15.54 -3.60 -13.61
N PRO A 99 15.85 -4.05 -14.84
CA PRO A 99 14.85 -4.46 -15.84
C PRO A 99 14.86 -5.97 -16.12
N LEU A 100 13.73 -6.53 -16.57
CA LEU A 100 13.63 -7.85 -17.22
C LEU A 100 14.40 -9.01 -16.55
N VAL A 101 13.84 -9.58 -15.49
CA VAL A 101 14.13 -10.98 -15.17
C VAL A 101 12.96 -11.81 -15.66
N SER A 102 12.99 -12.12 -16.96
CA SER A 102 12.18 -13.19 -17.54
C SER A 102 12.79 -14.52 -17.12
N LEU A 103 12.66 -14.89 -15.84
CA LEU A 103 12.93 -16.25 -15.41
C LEU A 103 11.72 -17.08 -15.83
N THR A 104 11.84 -17.72 -16.99
CA THR A 104 11.13 -18.96 -17.25
C THR A 104 11.46 -19.92 -16.10
N SER A 105 10.54 -20.03 -15.15
CA SER A 105 10.62 -20.85 -13.95
C SER A 105 10.56 -22.33 -14.34
N ALA A 106 11.68 -22.86 -14.81
CA ALA A 106 11.93 -24.27 -14.90
C ALA A 106 12.65 -24.72 -13.62
N SER A 107 11.87 -25.34 -12.73
CA SER A 107 12.28 -26.42 -11.84
C SER A 107 13.59 -26.23 -11.04
N LEU A 108 13.51 -25.43 -9.97
CA LEU A 108 14.43 -25.58 -8.83
C LEU A 108 13.74 -26.38 -7.72
N PRO A 109 14.38 -27.44 -7.18
CA PRO A 109 13.83 -28.18 -6.05
C PRO A 109 13.76 -27.26 -4.82
N GLY A 110 12.55 -27.08 -4.30
CA GLY A 110 12.25 -26.16 -3.19
C GLY A 110 11.49 -24.89 -3.57
N VAL A 111 11.25 -24.63 -4.85
CA VAL A 111 10.41 -23.51 -5.30
C VAL A 111 9.02 -24.04 -5.64
N ALA A 112 8.08 -23.95 -4.69
CA ALA A 112 6.68 -24.23 -4.96
C ALA A 112 6.15 -23.24 -6.00
N THR A 113 5.51 -23.75 -7.06
CA THR A 113 4.88 -22.89 -8.07
C THR A 113 3.62 -22.28 -7.49
N LEU A 114 3.44 -20.98 -7.62
CA LEU A 114 2.31 -20.23 -7.04
C LEU A 114 1.60 -19.37 -8.09
N ARG A 115 0.31 -19.10 -7.86
CA ARG A 115 -0.52 -18.23 -8.71
C ARG A 115 -1.55 -17.45 -7.90
N LEU A 116 -2.03 -16.34 -8.46
CA LEU A 116 -3.16 -15.57 -7.94
C LEU A 116 -4.39 -15.75 -8.83
N VAL A 117 -5.53 -16.12 -8.25
CA VAL A 117 -6.77 -16.39 -9.00
C VAL A 117 -7.90 -15.48 -8.53
N GLY A 118 -8.68 -14.94 -9.49
CA GLY A 118 -9.93 -14.24 -9.20
C GLY A 118 -9.80 -12.78 -8.73
N GLY A 119 -8.63 -12.15 -8.87
CA GLY A 119 -8.44 -10.73 -8.58
C GLY A 119 -8.33 -9.84 -9.82
N THR A 120 -8.13 -8.55 -9.60
CA THR A 120 -8.06 -7.49 -10.64
C THR A 120 -6.68 -7.42 -11.31
N GLY A 121 -6.25 -8.52 -11.92
CA GLY A 121 -5.01 -8.62 -12.68
C GLY A 121 -4.02 -9.63 -12.09
N ARG A 122 -2.80 -9.66 -12.65
CA ARG A 122 -1.80 -10.71 -12.33
C ARG A 122 -1.19 -10.62 -10.92
N CYS A 123 -1.37 -9.49 -10.23
CA CYS A 123 -0.78 -9.21 -8.92
C CYS A 123 -1.82 -9.11 -7.79
N ALA A 124 -3.05 -9.56 -8.04
CA ALA A 124 -4.11 -9.57 -7.04
C ALA A 124 -4.97 -10.82 -7.20
N GLY A 125 -5.39 -11.42 -6.10
CA GLY A 125 -6.29 -12.57 -6.10
C GLY A 125 -6.03 -13.50 -4.92
N ARG A 126 -6.74 -14.63 -4.92
CA ARG A 126 -6.52 -15.73 -3.97
C ARG A 126 -5.22 -16.44 -4.31
N LEU A 127 -4.38 -16.64 -3.30
CA LEU A 127 -3.15 -17.41 -3.41
C LEU A 127 -3.43 -18.91 -3.53
N GLU A 128 -2.89 -19.52 -4.56
CA GLU A 128 -2.90 -20.96 -4.77
C GLU A 128 -1.47 -21.48 -4.99
N LEU A 129 -1.12 -22.60 -4.36
CA LEU A 129 0.18 -23.28 -4.50
C LEU A 129 0.00 -24.63 -5.19
N LEU A 130 0.97 -24.98 -6.01
CA LEU A 130 1.09 -26.29 -6.61
C LEU A 130 1.95 -27.18 -5.71
N HIS A 131 1.34 -28.24 -5.17
CA HIS A 131 2.00 -29.26 -4.36
C HIS A 131 1.59 -30.65 -4.86
N ASP A 132 2.56 -31.53 -5.13
CA ASP A 132 2.34 -32.88 -5.67
C ASP A 132 1.36 -32.95 -6.87
N GLY A 133 1.47 -31.97 -7.77
CA GLY A 133 0.63 -31.87 -8.97
C GLY A 133 -0.79 -31.34 -8.74
N HIS A 134 -1.14 -30.93 -7.52
CA HIS A 134 -2.46 -30.42 -7.16
C HIS A 134 -2.38 -28.96 -6.71
N TRP A 135 -3.38 -28.17 -7.12
CA TRP A 135 -3.53 -26.78 -6.66
C TRP A 135 -4.30 -26.74 -5.35
N GLY A 136 -3.67 -26.18 -4.32
CA GLY A 136 -4.26 -25.95 -3.00
C GLY A 136 -4.32 -24.48 -2.63
N THR A 137 -5.19 -24.13 -1.69
CA THR A 137 -5.26 -22.78 -1.09
C THR A 137 -4.42 -22.69 0.17
N VAL A 138 -4.03 -21.47 0.54
CA VAL A 138 -3.35 -21.19 1.81
C VAL A 138 -4.38 -20.80 2.86
N CYS A 139 -4.23 -21.32 4.06
CA CYS A 139 -5.03 -20.92 5.22
C CYS A 139 -4.65 -19.50 5.64
N ASP A 140 -5.65 -18.70 5.97
CA ASP A 140 -5.50 -17.30 6.40
C ASP A 140 -5.12 -17.16 7.88
N ASP A 141 -5.13 -18.24 8.66
CA ASP A 141 -4.64 -18.24 10.04
C ASP A 141 -3.19 -17.78 10.10
N LEU A 142 -2.95 -16.67 10.82
CA LEU A 142 -1.66 -16.00 10.95
C LEU A 142 -1.08 -15.46 9.63
N TRP A 143 -1.87 -15.42 8.55
CA TRP A 143 -1.46 -14.82 7.28
C TRP A 143 -1.37 -13.29 7.42
N GLY A 144 -0.15 -12.76 7.30
CA GLY A 144 0.13 -11.34 7.44
C GLY A 144 0.76 -10.72 6.20
N LEU A 145 1.07 -9.43 6.33
CA LEU A 145 1.75 -8.67 5.27
C LEU A 145 3.16 -9.19 4.97
N GLN A 146 3.82 -9.79 5.97
CA GLN A 146 5.15 -10.39 5.80
C GLN A 146 5.07 -11.61 4.86
N ASP A 147 4.01 -12.41 4.97
CA ASP A 147 3.77 -13.57 4.11
C ASP A 147 3.36 -13.13 2.70
N ALA A 148 2.50 -12.11 2.61
CA ALA A 148 2.12 -11.50 1.33
C ALA A 148 3.32 -10.87 0.60
N GLU A 149 4.26 -10.25 1.31
CA GLU A 149 5.48 -9.69 0.74
C GLU A 149 6.34 -10.77 0.07
N VAL A 150 6.44 -11.96 0.69
CA VAL A 150 7.16 -13.10 0.09
C VAL A 150 6.52 -13.52 -1.23
N VAL A 151 5.20 -13.60 -1.29
CA VAL A 151 4.44 -13.97 -2.50
C VAL A 151 4.56 -12.92 -3.59
N CYS A 152 4.38 -11.64 -3.25
CA CYS A 152 4.52 -10.54 -4.19
C CYS A 152 5.93 -10.51 -4.81
N ARG A 153 6.96 -10.73 -4.00
CA ARG A 153 8.34 -10.81 -4.46
C ARG A 153 8.56 -12.00 -5.40
N GLN A 154 7.99 -13.16 -5.08
CA GLN A 154 8.12 -14.35 -5.93
C GLN A 154 7.38 -14.21 -7.27
N LEU A 155 6.29 -13.45 -7.32
CA LEU A 155 5.53 -13.17 -8.55
C LEU A 155 6.06 -11.97 -9.35
N GLY A 156 7.06 -11.25 -8.85
CA GLY A 156 7.53 -10.01 -9.49
C GLY A 156 6.47 -8.89 -9.45
N CYS A 157 5.64 -8.88 -8.41
CA CYS A 157 4.56 -7.92 -8.18
C CYS A 157 4.90 -6.85 -7.14
N GLY A 158 6.13 -6.86 -6.60
CA GLY A 158 6.63 -5.89 -5.62
C GLY A 158 7.90 -6.36 -4.93
#